data_AF-A0A7C3BCZ7-F1
#
_entry.id   AF-A0A7C3BCZ7-F1
#
_cell.length_a   1.000
_cell.length_b   1.000
_cell.length_c   1.000
_cell.angle_alpha   90.00
_cell.angle_beta   90.00
_cell.angle_gamma   90.00
#
_symmetry.space_group_name_H-M   'P 1'
#
loop_
_entity.id
_entity.type
_entity.pdbx_description
1 polymer ?
#
loop_
_entity_poly.entity_id
_entity_poly.type
_entity_poly.pdbx_seq_one_letter_code
_entity_poly.pdbx_strand_id
1 'polypeptide(L)'
;MSALQYEEFEIELEHESDGRYRVRVLRAPAQEARGLFINPLPPDAMDEPPATREDARALGQQLFKALFRDQVLTCWRQSEAIVRERDHGLRLRLRLPPELAALPWELLFDPETQRFLAHSSQMPIVRQPIAVGTSPPLEVSDILRVLVVLASPSGLPDLGIDEERARIHRALREGPAAWRITADFVQGPDTLNQMRRRLRQREYHIVHIVAHGARRVSDGTPSIVLEDETGGPDPVDGPGLVELLVDFRSVRLVVLSACESAEIIPGSAASALVQDLLRGGILAVIGMQWALKDIAGTRFAHELYAAIADGSPVDAAISDARERLAHELPDTLDWAAPVLYLRGRETALFSLPERHLSWRAPALRRPAIGSIVGLGLATAIIASTRWLDPLGVLVSNVSLIALGMAIVLAGASIPWIWRPPSRAIRIGAAIVLALALVVTGLLGTRHAQVLLHPRTLAIAAFDGSKASYQANIQPDIYNVLLEAGFQPDELILVDVVAIRDQALRR
;
A
#
# COMPACT_ATOMS: atom_id res chain seq x y z
N MET A 1 -12.36 -1.05 -2.74
CA MET A 1 -12.95 -1.86 -1.67
C MET A 1 -12.97 -0.98 -0.44
N SER A 2 -14.03 -1.01 0.37
CA SER A 2 -14.02 -0.33 1.68
C SER A 2 -12.86 -0.89 2.51
N ALA A 3 -12.17 -0.05 3.29
CA ALA A 3 -11.22 -0.55 4.29
C ALA A 3 -11.97 -1.50 5.24
N LEU A 4 -11.36 -2.65 5.56
CA LEU A 4 -11.92 -3.63 6.49
C LEU A 4 -12.06 -2.98 7.87
N GLN A 5 -13.25 -3.06 8.47
CA GLN A 5 -13.44 -2.60 9.85
C GLN A 5 -13.00 -3.69 10.82
N TYR A 6 -12.40 -3.29 11.94
CA TYR A 6 -11.90 -4.21 12.97
C TYR A 6 -12.65 -4.02 14.28
N GLU A 7 -13.09 -5.13 14.86
CA GLU A 7 -13.50 -5.20 16.27
C GLU A 7 -12.37 -5.77 17.12
N GLU A 8 -12.38 -5.46 18.42
CA GLU A 8 -11.24 -5.72 19.31
C GLU A 8 -11.51 -6.95 20.18
N PHE A 9 -10.54 -7.86 20.24
CA PHE A 9 -10.43 -8.91 21.26
C PHE A 9 -9.20 -8.61 22.13
N GLU A 10 -9.41 -7.88 23.21
CA GLU A 10 -8.33 -7.43 24.10
C GLU A 10 -8.17 -8.37 25.29
N ILE A 11 -7.00 -8.99 25.39
CA ILE A 11 -6.62 -9.86 26.49
C ILE A 11 -5.53 -9.18 27.31
N GLU A 12 -5.73 -9.15 28.63
CA GLU A 12 -4.72 -8.80 29.60
C GLU A 12 -4.31 -10.03 30.42
N LEU A 13 -3.00 -10.23 30.53
CA LEU A 13 -2.38 -11.21 31.40
C LEU A 13 -1.74 -10.48 32.57
N GLU A 14 -2.15 -10.82 33.79
CA GLU A 14 -1.58 -10.27 35.03
C GLU A 14 -0.94 -11.39 35.82
N HIS A 15 0.25 -11.15 36.37
CA HIS A 15 0.95 -12.13 37.21
C HIS A 15 0.08 -12.50 38.43
N GLU A 16 -0.04 -13.80 38.70
CA GLU A 16 -0.66 -14.38 39.91
C GLU A 16 0.39 -15.16 40.71
N SER A 17 0.03 -15.80 41.82
CA SER A 17 0.98 -16.64 42.56
C SER A 17 1.35 -17.90 41.78
N ASP A 18 2.55 -18.42 42.07
CA ASP A 18 3.01 -19.76 41.64
C ASP A 18 3.23 -19.90 40.12
N GLY A 19 3.68 -18.84 39.44
CA GLY A 19 4.00 -18.86 38.00
C GLY A 19 2.77 -18.92 37.09
N ARG A 20 1.58 -18.66 37.64
CA ARG A 20 0.31 -18.57 36.92
C ARG A 20 0.00 -17.12 36.59
N TYR A 21 -0.82 -16.91 35.58
CA TYR A 21 -1.26 -15.61 35.14
C TYR A 21 -2.78 -15.59 35.06
N ARG A 22 -3.39 -14.53 35.57
CA ARG A 22 -4.81 -14.29 35.39
C ARG A 22 -5.04 -13.74 33.99
N VAL A 23 -5.94 -14.37 33.24
CA VAL A 23 -6.36 -13.93 31.91
C VAL A 23 -7.67 -13.16 32.04
N ARG A 24 -7.73 -11.95 31.48
CA ARG A 24 -8.95 -11.13 31.43
C ARG A 24 -9.18 -10.68 30.00
N VAL A 25 -10.34 -11.01 29.44
CA VAL A 25 -10.82 -10.40 28.20
C VAL A 25 -11.48 -9.08 28.57
N LEU A 26 -10.79 -7.97 28.28
CA LEU A 26 -11.21 -6.61 28.63
C LEU A 26 -12.22 -6.03 27.64
N ARG A 27 -12.16 -6.47 26.38
CA ARG A 27 -13.05 -6.06 25.31
C ARG A 27 -13.17 -7.19 24.30
N ALA A 28 -14.41 -7.51 23.90
CA ALA A 28 -14.72 -8.47 22.86
C ALA A 28 -16.09 -8.13 22.25
N PRO A 29 -16.36 -8.50 20.98
CA PRO A 29 -17.70 -8.44 20.39
C PRO A 29 -18.75 -9.24 21.18
N ALA A 30 -18.31 -10.34 21.79
CA ALA A 30 -19.15 -11.17 22.67
C ALA A 30 -19.25 -10.56 24.08
N GLN A 31 -18.91 -11.32 25.12
CA GLN A 31 -18.92 -10.89 26.52
C GLN A 31 -17.52 -10.89 27.12
N GLU A 32 -17.32 -10.18 28.23
CA GLU A 32 -16.08 -10.33 29.02
C GLU A 32 -15.92 -11.78 29.50
N ALA A 33 -14.67 -12.23 29.59
CA ALA A 33 -14.31 -13.56 30.03
C ALA A 33 -13.06 -13.54 30.90
N ARG A 34 -12.92 -14.56 31.75
CA ARG A 34 -11.77 -14.73 32.64
C ARG A 34 -11.24 -16.15 32.54
N GLY A 35 -9.94 -16.29 32.76
CA GLY A 35 -9.26 -17.57 32.75
C GLY A 35 -7.96 -17.53 33.53
N LEU A 36 -7.21 -18.62 33.45
CA LEU A 36 -5.83 -18.66 33.91
C LEU A 36 -4.95 -19.08 32.73
N PHE A 37 -3.74 -18.56 32.70
CA PHE A 37 -2.69 -18.95 31.78
C PHE A 37 -1.53 -19.50 32.59
N ILE A 38 -0.97 -20.60 32.12
CA ILE A 38 0.28 -21.16 32.63
C ILE A 38 1.16 -21.25 31.40
N ASN A 39 2.37 -20.67 31.45
CA ASN A 39 3.28 -20.75 30.33
C ASN A 39 3.54 -22.24 30.02
N PRO A 40 3.10 -22.73 28.85
CA PRO A 40 3.24 -24.15 28.52
C PRO A 40 4.67 -24.48 28.07
N LEU A 41 5.51 -23.46 27.87
CA LEU A 41 6.85 -23.60 27.33
C LEU A 41 7.89 -23.58 28.44
N PRO A 42 8.96 -24.39 28.32
CA PRO A 42 10.08 -24.28 29.24
C PRO A 42 10.83 -22.94 29.02
N PRO A 43 11.58 -22.46 30.02
CA PRO A 43 12.23 -21.14 29.96
C PRO A 43 13.19 -20.94 28.77
N ASP A 44 13.77 -22.02 28.26
CA ASP A 44 14.76 -22.09 27.18
C ASP A 44 14.17 -22.30 25.78
N ALA A 45 12.87 -22.61 25.65
CA ALA A 45 12.19 -22.74 24.35
C ALA A 45 12.11 -21.43 23.55
N MET A 46 12.69 -20.36 24.10
CA MET A 46 12.65 -18.99 23.61
C MET A 46 13.95 -18.57 22.94
N ASP A 47 15.00 -19.40 23.02
CA ASP A 47 16.35 -19.02 22.61
C ASP A 47 16.60 -19.24 21.12
N GLU A 48 15.81 -20.08 20.45
CA GLU A 48 15.95 -20.30 19.00
C GLU A 48 14.58 -20.31 18.32
N PRO A 49 14.49 -19.84 17.05
CA PRO A 49 13.28 -20.02 16.26
C PRO A 49 12.98 -21.51 16.10
N PRO A 50 11.70 -21.92 16.00
CA PRO A 50 11.38 -23.32 15.74
C PRO A 50 12.07 -23.81 14.46
N ALA A 51 12.60 -25.04 14.47
CA ALA A 51 13.40 -25.53 13.33
C ALA A 51 12.53 -25.77 12.08
N THR A 52 11.28 -26.20 12.27
CA THR A 52 10.37 -26.52 11.19
C THR A 52 8.99 -25.87 11.37
N ARG A 53 8.21 -25.85 10.30
CA ARG A 53 6.80 -25.43 10.34
C ARG A 53 5.93 -26.33 11.19
N GLU A 54 6.28 -27.61 11.33
CA GLU A 54 5.60 -28.54 12.22
C GLU A 54 5.88 -28.21 13.68
N ASP A 55 7.13 -27.90 14.03
CA ASP A 55 7.51 -27.43 15.36
C ASP A 55 6.81 -26.12 15.71
N ALA A 56 6.79 -25.16 14.78
CA ALA A 56 6.07 -23.90 14.93
C ALA A 56 4.57 -24.11 15.17
N ARG A 57 3.98 -25.07 14.45
CA ARG A 57 2.57 -25.45 14.61
C ARG A 57 2.31 -26.12 15.96
N ALA A 58 3.19 -27.02 16.41
CA ALA A 58 3.06 -27.69 17.69
C ALA A 58 3.18 -26.69 18.84
N LEU A 59 4.17 -25.78 18.76
CA LEU A 59 4.37 -24.68 19.68
C LEU A 59 3.15 -23.75 19.73
N GLY A 60 2.67 -23.35 18.55
CA GLY A 60 1.48 -22.53 18.37
C GLY A 60 0.21 -23.12 18.99
N GLN A 61 0.03 -24.44 18.88
CA GLN A 61 -1.09 -25.15 19.50
C GLN A 61 -0.99 -25.17 21.02
N GLN A 62 0.21 -25.32 21.57
CA GLN A 62 0.42 -25.27 23.02
C GLN A 62 0.06 -23.88 23.55
N LEU A 63 0.56 -22.81 22.90
CA LEU A 63 0.21 -21.43 23.26
C LEU A 63 -1.29 -21.16 23.12
N PHE A 64 -1.91 -21.60 22.02
CA PHE A 64 -3.34 -21.41 21.80
C PHE A 64 -4.18 -22.09 22.88
N LYS A 65 -3.91 -23.37 23.18
CA LYS A 65 -4.63 -24.12 24.21
C LYS A 65 -4.42 -23.55 25.61
N ALA A 66 -3.23 -23.01 25.89
CA ALA A 66 -2.94 -22.38 27.17
C ALA A 66 -3.68 -21.05 27.35
N LEU A 67 -3.78 -20.24 26.30
CA LEU A 67 -4.43 -18.92 26.32
C LEU A 67 -5.95 -19.00 26.20
N PHE A 68 -6.43 -19.73 25.19
CA PHE A 68 -7.85 -19.89 24.88
C PHE A 68 -8.39 -21.18 25.49
N ARG A 69 -8.80 -21.07 26.75
CA ARG A 69 -9.40 -22.17 27.52
C ARG A 69 -10.69 -21.73 28.18
N ASP A 70 -11.58 -22.69 28.44
CA ASP A 70 -12.83 -22.50 29.16
C ASP A 70 -13.61 -21.28 28.63
N GLN A 71 -13.91 -20.32 29.51
CA GLN A 71 -14.67 -19.10 29.18
C GLN A 71 -13.98 -18.24 28.13
N VAL A 72 -12.64 -18.20 28.10
CA VAL A 72 -11.87 -17.39 27.13
C VAL A 72 -12.02 -17.98 25.73
N LEU A 73 -11.98 -19.31 25.60
CA LEU A 73 -12.21 -19.98 24.32
C LEU A 73 -13.65 -19.78 23.83
N THR A 74 -14.64 -19.93 24.72
CA THR A 74 -16.04 -19.68 24.37
C THR A 74 -16.25 -18.24 23.88
N CYS A 75 -15.68 -17.27 24.59
CA CYS A 75 -15.73 -15.85 24.20
C CYS A 75 -15.06 -15.60 22.85
N TRP A 76 -13.89 -16.20 22.61
CA TRP A 76 -13.18 -16.13 21.33
C TRP A 76 -14.04 -16.64 20.18
N ARG A 77 -14.57 -17.86 20.28
CA ARG A 77 -15.42 -18.47 19.23
C ARG A 77 -16.69 -17.67 18.95
N GLN A 78 -17.34 -17.16 19.98
CA GLN A 78 -18.51 -16.29 19.81
C GLN A 78 -18.15 -14.98 19.12
N SER A 79 -17.02 -14.38 19.49
CA SER A 79 -16.53 -13.15 18.86
C SER A 79 -16.19 -13.35 17.39
N GLU A 80 -15.53 -14.48 17.05
CA GLU A 80 -15.26 -14.86 15.65
C GLU A 80 -16.55 -15.01 14.83
N ALA A 81 -17.60 -15.61 15.41
CA ALA A 81 -18.89 -15.75 14.73
C ALA A 81 -19.54 -14.38 14.48
N ILE A 82 -19.55 -13.50 15.49
CA ILE A 82 -20.15 -12.16 15.41
C ILE A 82 -19.47 -11.31 14.34
N VAL A 83 -18.14 -11.23 14.32
CA VAL A 83 -17.44 -10.39 13.32
C VAL A 83 -17.62 -10.93 11.91
N ARG A 84 -17.71 -12.25 11.75
CA ARG A 84 -17.91 -12.89 10.45
C ARG A 84 -19.28 -12.58 9.87
N GLU A 85 -20.32 -12.55 10.68
CA GLU A 85 -21.66 -12.12 10.27
C GLU A 85 -21.69 -10.64 9.84
N ARG A 86 -20.76 -9.83 10.35
CA ARG A 86 -20.65 -8.39 10.08
C ARG A 86 -19.66 -8.03 8.98
N ASP A 87 -18.94 -8.99 8.41
CA ASP A 87 -17.83 -8.75 7.47
C ASP A 87 -16.72 -7.85 8.07
N HIS A 88 -16.45 -8.03 9.37
CA HIS A 88 -15.42 -7.32 10.12
C HIS A 88 -14.24 -8.25 10.45
N GLY A 89 -13.05 -7.68 10.64
CA GLY A 89 -11.90 -8.37 11.24
C GLY A 89 -11.98 -8.38 12.77
N LEU A 90 -11.27 -9.32 13.41
CA LEU A 90 -11.11 -9.42 14.86
C LEU A 90 -9.64 -9.22 15.25
N ARG A 91 -9.31 -8.06 15.79
CA ARG A 91 -7.95 -7.73 16.24
C ARG A 91 -7.68 -8.34 17.61
N LEU A 92 -6.72 -9.26 17.67
CA LEU A 92 -6.22 -9.80 18.93
C LEU A 92 -5.18 -8.84 19.53
N ARG A 93 -5.52 -8.23 20.66
CA ARG A 93 -4.67 -7.26 21.35
C ARG A 93 -4.20 -7.83 22.68
N LEU A 94 -2.89 -7.93 22.84
CA LEU A 94 -2.26 -8.56 23.99
C LEU A 94 -1.60 -7.52 24.90
N ARG A 95 -2.04 -7.46 26.15
CA ARG A 95 -1.40 -6.73 27.25
C ARG A 95 -0.68 -7.76 28.11
N LEU A 96 0.64 -7.77 28.01
CA LEU A 96 1.50 -8.84 28.52
C LEU A 96 2.46 -8.28 29.57
N PRO A 97 2.73 -9.04 30.65
CA PRO A 97 3.86 -8.74 31.51
C PRO A 97 5.17 -9.01 30.75
N PRO A 98 6.30 -8.36 31.12
CA PRO A 98 7.55 -8.44 30.36
C PRO A 98 8.04 -9.86 30.07
N GLU A 99 7.90 -10.76 31.04
CA GLU A 99 8.33 -12.17 30.95
C GLU A 99 7.51 -12.99 29.93
N LEU A 100 6.26 -12.60 29.66
CA LEU A 100 5.44 -13.22 28.63
C LEU A 100 5.53 -12.50 27.29
N ALA A 101 6.10 -11.29 27.26
CA ALA A 101 6.35 -10.56 26.02
C ALA A 101 7.43 -11.23 25.17
N ALA A 102 8.26 -12.12 25.71
CA ALA A 102 9.21 -12.84 24.87
C ALA A 102 8.48 -13.86 23.96
N LEU A 103 7.43 -14.53 24.46
CA LEU A 103 6.74 -15.65 23.80
C LEU A 103 6.31 -15.33 22.35
N PRO A 104 6.39 -16.30 21.41
CA PRO A 104 6.04 -16.10 20.01
C PRO A 104 4.52 -16.19 19.80
N TRP A 105 3.79 -15.20 20.30
CA TRP A 105 2.32 -15.11 20.16
C TRP A 105 1.85 -15.11 18.71
N GLU A 106 2.70 -14.69 17.78
CA GLU A 106 2.49 -14.73 16.34
C GLU A 106 2.35 -16.16 15.81
N LEU A 107 2.89 -17.15 16.53
CA LEU A 107 2.74 -18.57 16.22
C LEU A 107 1.43 -19.17 16.70
N LEU A 108 0.54 -18.42 17.38
CA LEU A 108 -0.76 -18.93 17.83
C LEU A 108 -1.45 -19.70 16.70
N PHE A 109 -1.63 -21.01 16.90
CA PHE A 109 -2.20 -21.92 15.92
C PHE A 109 -3.50 -22.49 16.47
N ASP A 110 -4.59 -22.24 15.77
CA ASP A 110 -5.89 -22.75 16.13
C ASP A 110 -6.07 -24.19 15.62
N PRO A 111 -6.18 -25.19 16.52
CA PRO A 111 -6.32 -26.58 16.13
C PRO A 111 -7.68 -26.90 15.49
N GLU A 112 -8.70 -26.06 15.66
CA GLU A 112 -10.02 -26.29 15.05
C GLU A 112 -10.03 -25.84 13.58
N THR A 113 -9.52 -24.65 13.31
CA THR A 113 -9.45 -24.10 11.94
C THR A 113 -8.21 -24.54 11.18
N GLN A 114 -7.24 -25.15 11.87
CA GLN A 114 -5.97 -25.63 11.31
C GLN A 114 -5.13 -24.50 10.69
N ARG A 115 -5.12 -23.32 11.32
CA ARG A 115 -4.47 -22.11 10.81
C ARG A 115 -3.69 -21.38 11.90
N PHE A 116 -2.59 -20.75 11.49
CA PHE A 116 -1.96 -19.70 12.28
C PHE A 116 -2.84 -18.46 12.25
N LEU A 117 -3.11 -17.86 13.41
CA LEU A 117 -3.94 -16.65 13.50
C LEU A 117 -3.29 -15.46 12.77
N ALA A 118 -1.96 -15.35 12.84
CA ALA A 118 -1.19 -14.27 12.23
C ALA A 118 -1.10 -14.33 10.69
N HIS A 119 -1.65 -15.37 10.05
CA HIS A 119 -1.70 -15.51 8.58
C HIS A 119 -2.99 -14.93 7.97
N SER A 120 -3.60 -13.96 8.63
CA SER A 120 -4.80 -13.30 8.10
C SER A 120 -4.81 -11.84 8.50
N SER A 121 -4.98 -10.95 7.52
CA SER A 121 -5.31 -9.55 7.79
C SER A 121 -6.67 -9.37 8.45
N GLN A 122 -7.54 -10.38 8.50
CA GLN A 122 -8.76 -10.32 9.31
C GLN A 122 -8.50 -10.56 10.80
N MET A 123 -7.33 -11.10 11.18
CA MET A 123 -6.98 -11.42 12.56
C MET A 123 -5.61 -10.87 12.97
N PRO A 124 -5.41 -9.54 12.91
CA PRO A 124 -4.13 -8.95 13.29
C PRO A 124 -3.85 -9.16 14.79
N ILE A 125 -2.61 -9.53 15.09
CA ILE A 125 -2.10 -9.69 16.45
C ILE A 125 -1.22 -8.50 16.78
N VAL A 126 -1.54 -7.80 17.87
CA VAL A 126 -0.79 -6.62 18.33
C VAL A 126 -0.44 -6.74 19.81
N ARG A 127 0.76 -6.29 20.18
CA ARG A 127 1.18 -6.16 21.57
C ARG A 127 1.03 -4.71 22.02
N GLN A 128 0.43 -4.50 23.18
CA GLN A 128 0.21 -3.16 23.73
C GLN A 128 0.81 -3.06 25.13
N PRO A 129 2.13 -2.87 25.24
CA PRO A 129 2.77 -2.72 26.55
C PRO A 129 2.39 -1.41 27.25
N ILE A 130 2.00 -0.37 26.49
CA ILE A 130 1.57 0.91 27.03
C ILE A 130 0.12 1.17 26.63
N ALA A 131 -0.78 1.09 27.62
CA ALA A 131 -2.21 1.26 27.40
C ALA A 131 -2.61 2.71 27.06
N VAL A 132 -1.81 3.68 27.51
CA VAL A 132 -2.14 5.11 27.49
C VAL A 132 -1.45 5.82 26.32
N GLY A 133 -2.22 6.65 25.64
CA GLY A 133 -1.78 7.44 24.49
C GLY A 133 -2.79 7.30 23.38
N THR A 134 -3.32 8.43 22.91
CA THR A 134 -4.02 8.47 21.64
C THR A 134 -3.41 9.62 20.86
N SER A 135 -3.05 9.35 19.62
CA SER A 135 -2.64 10.37 18.67
C SER A 135 -3.43 10.07 17.41
N PRO A 136 -4.13 11.06 16.84
CA PRO A 136 -4.82 10.83 15.58
C PRO A 136 -3.81 10.45 14.50
N PRO A 137 -4.26 9.75 13.44
CA PRO A 137 -3.44 9.49 12.27
C PRO A 137 -2.78 10.79 11.78
N LEU A 138 -1.49 10.72 11.44
CA LEU A 138 -0.81 11.87 10.86
C LEU A 138 -1.27 12.05 9.41
N GLU A 139 -1.80 13.23 9.07
CA GLU A 139 -2.11 13.58 7.68
C GLU A 139 -0.81 13.66 6.86
N VAL A 140 -0.65 12.76 5.90
CA VAL A 140 0.49 12.71 4.99
C VAL A 140 0.03 13.22 3.64
N SER A 141 0.65 14.33 3.20
CA SER A 141 0.13 15.13 2.09
C SER A 141 0.02 14.37 0.76
N ASP A 142 0.99 13.49 0.43
CA ASP A 142 0.98 12.69 -0.80
C ASP A 142 1.93 11.48 -0.73
N ILE A 143 3.13 11.66 -0.16
CA ILE A 143 4.22 10.68 -0.21
C ILE A 143 4.63 10.25 1.21
N LEU A 144 4.47 8.96 1.50
CA LEU A 144 5.06 8.27 2.64
C LEU A 144 6.59 8.24 2.49
N ARG A 145 7.30 8.68 3.54
CA ARG A 145 8.74 8.90 3.53
C ARG A 145 9.39 8.02 4.57
N VAL A 146 10.26 7.13 4.10
CA VAL A 146 11.00 6.17 4.93
C VAL A 146 12.46 6.59 4.99
N LEU A 147 13.02 6.71 6.18
CA LEU A 147 14.47 6.83 6.38
C LEU A 147 15.00 5.45 6.74
N VAL A 148 15.76 4.85 5.83
CA VAL A 148 16.41 3.55 6.04
C VAL A 148 17.84 3.79 6.53
N VAL A 149 18.16 3.29 7.71
CA VAL A 149 19.45 3.41 8.37
C VAL A 149 20.09 2.03 8.37
N LEU A 150 21.24 1.92 7.72
CA LEU A 150 21.97 0.66 7.52
C LEU A 150 23.34 0.79 8.18
N ALA A 151 23.64 -0.10 9.13
CA ALA A 151 24.92 -0.13 9.81
C ALA A 151 25.52 -1.55 9.78
N SER A 152 26.74 -1.68 9.26
CA SER A 152 27.52 -2.93 9.27
C SER A 152 28.95 -2.59 9.73
N PRO A 153 29.13 -2.26 11.03
CA PRO A 153 30.41 -1.79 11.54
C PRO A 153 31.50 -2.86 11.39
N SER A 154 32.71 -2.39 11.11
CA SER A 154 33.89 -3.24 11.01
C SER A 154 34.13 -4.01 12.32
N GLY A 155 34.55 -5.28 12.19
CA GLY A 155 34.78 -6.17 13.33
C GLY A 155 33.56 -6.95 13.81
N LEU A 156 32.37 -6.70 13.27
CA LEU A 156 31.19 -7.56 13.44
C LEU A 156 30.90 -8.37 12.16
N PRO A 157 30.05 -9.43 12.23
CA PRO A 157 29.61 -10.16 11.04
C PRO A 157 28.97 -9.21 10.02
N ASP A 158 29.26 -9.39 8.74
CA ASP A 158 28.69 -8.54 7.70
C ASP A 158 27.19 -8.79 7.54
N LEU A 159 26.39 -7.72 7.52
CA LEU A 159 24.96 -7.75 7.28
C LEU A 159 24.58 -7.59 5.80
N GLY A 160 25.55 -7.46 4.88
CA GLY A 160 25.27 -7.35 3.45
C GLY A 160 24.45 -6.10 3.08
N ILE A 161 24.71 -4.99 3.79
CA ILE A 161 23.88 -3.78 3.74
C ILE A 161 23.79 -3.12 2.36
N ASP A 162 24.79 -3.29 1.49
CA ASP A 162 24.76 -2.79 0.11
C ASP A 162 23.71 -3.51 -0.73
N GLU A 163 23.64 -4.84 -0.58
CA GLU A 163 22.63 -5.62 -1.26
C GLU A 163 21.24 -5.33 -0.69
N GLU A 164 21.13 -5.19 0.63
CA GLU A 164 19.87 -4.84 1.29
C GLU A 164 19.35 -3.46 0.84
N ARG A 165 20.25 -2.47 0.75
CA ARG A 165 19.95 -1.17 0.17
C ARG A 165 19.42 -1.30 -1.24
N ALA A 166 20.12 -2.03 -2.11
CA ALA A 166 19.71 -2.19 -3.50
C ALA A 166 18.35 -2.88 -3.62
N ARG A 167 18.10 -3.89 -2.78
CA ARG A 167 16.85 -4.64 -2.72
C ARG A 167 15.68 -3.79 -2.24
N ILE A 168 15.79 -3.12 -1.09
CA ILE A 168 14.76 -2.20 -0.56
C ILE A 168 14.50 -1.08 -1.56
N HIS A 169 15.56 -0.49 -2.11
CA HIS A 169 15.45 0.59 -3.08
C HIS A 169 14.65 0.14 -4.32
N ARG A 170 14.98 -1.03 -4.88
CA ARG A 170 14.28 -1.58 -6.02
C ARG A 170 12.81 -1.86 -5.68
N ALA A 171 12.57 -2.56 -4.59
CA ALA A 171 11.24 -2.97 -4.18
C ALA A 171 10.31 -1.77 -3.98
N LEU A 172 10.81 -0.67 -3.39
CA LEU A 172 10.01 0.54 -3.18
C LEU A 172 9.79 1.38 -4.45
N ARG A 173 10.61 1.23 -5.50
CA ARG A 173 10.47 1.97 -6.77
C ARG A 173 9.70 1.26 -7.87
N GLU A 174 9.63 -0.06 -7.83
CA GLU A 174 9.05 -0.87 -8.92
C GLU A 174 7.64 -1.39 -8.59
N GLY A 175 7.15 -1.19 -7.36
CA GLY A 175 5.84 -1.67 -6.91
C GLY A 175 4.66 -0.77 -7.30
N PRO A 176 3.42 -1.27 -7.21
CA PRO A 176 2.20 -0.50 -7.46
C PRO A 176 2.06 0.77 -6.59
N ALA A 177 2.71 0.78 -5.41
CA ALA A 177 2.76 1.88 -4.47
C ALA A 177 3.94 2.86 -4.68
N ALA A 178 4.78 2.65 -5.71
CA ALA A 178 6.01 3.41 -5.93
C ALA A 178 5.81 4.93 -6.09
N TRP A 179 4.61 5.37 -6.48
CA TRP A 179 4.26 6.78 -6.58
C TRP A 179 3.96 7.43 -5.21
N ARG A 180 3.74 6.62 -4.16
CA ARG A 180 3.39 7.07 -2.79
C ARG A 180 4.49 6.87 -1.79
N ILE A 181 5.59 6.21 -2.13
CA ILE A 181 6.64 5.87 -1.18
C ILE A 181 7.97 6.35 -1.71
N THR A 182 8.74 7.02 -0.85
CA THR A 182 10.15 7.29 -1.11
C THR A 182 10.99 6.86 0.08
N ALA A 183 12.14 6.26 -0.21
CA ALA A 183 13.13 5.91 0.80
C ALA A 183 14.41 6.73 0.60
N ASP A 184 14.87 7.37 1.66
CA ASP A 184 16.23 7.90 1.75
C ASP A 184 17.08 6.95 2.61
N PHE A 185 18.38 6.90 2.34
CA PHE A 185 19.30 5.96 2.99
C PHE A 185 20.39 6.70 3.76
N VAL A 186 20.71 6.20 4.95
CA VAL A 186 21.90 6.51 5.74
C VAL A 186 22.73 5.25 5.85
N GLN A 187 24.02 5.35 5.53
CA GLN A 187 24.96 4.24 5.51
C GLN A 187 26.38 4.77 5.73
N GLY A 188 27.21 4.00 6.44
CA GLY A 188 28.63 4.29 6.64
C GLY A 188 28.95 5.03 7.95
N PRO A 189 30.22 5.44 8.12
CA PRO A 189 30.74 6.03 9.35
C PRO A 189 29.92 7.23 9.84
N ASP A 190 29.95 7.49 11.14
CA ASP A 190 29.20 8.57 11.79
C ASP A 190 27.68 8.41 11.59
N THR A 191 27.18 7.17 11.65
CA THR A 191 25.78 6.82 11.29
C THR A 191 24.76 7.62 12.09
N LEU A 192 24.95 7.76 13.42
CA LEU A 192 24.00 8.44 14.29
C LEU A 192 23.85 9.94 13.93
N ASN A 193 24.97 10.63 13.67
CA ASN A 193 24.91 12.03 13.27
C ASN A 193 24.42 12.18 11.82
N GLN A 194 24.75 11.25 10.92
CA GLN A 194 24.14 11.21 9.58
C GLN A 194 22.62 11.12 9.65
N MET A 195 22.10 10.22 10.49
CA MET A 195 20.66 10.08 10.75
C MET A 195 20.07 11.39 11.30
N ARG A 196 20.71 12.01 12.30
CA ARG A 196 20.29 13.31 12.85
C ARG A 196 20.26 14.41 11.77
N ARG A 197 21.27 14.47 10.91
CA ARG A 197 21.34 15.44 9.80
C ARG A 197 20.20 15.23 8.81
N ARG A 198 19.91 13.97 8.43
CA ARG A 198 18.81 13.66 7.49
C ARG A 198 17.45 14.01 8.06
N LEU A 199 17.15 13.60 9.31
CA LEU A 199 15.90 13.91 9.98
C LEU A 199 15.62 15.43 10.09
N ARG A 200 16.67 16.27 10.14
CA ARG A 200 16.54 17.74 10.11
C ARG A 200 16.31 18.34 8.73
N GLN A 201 16.73 17.66 7.67
CA GLN A 201 16.65 18.17 6.30
C GLN A 201 15.28 17.94 5.67
N ARG A 202 14.59 16.88 6.08
CA ARG A 202 13.30 16.46 5.54
C ARG A 202 12.46 15.81 6.61
N GLU A 203 11.15 15.89 6.41
CA GLU A 203 10.19 15.18 7.24
C GLU A 203 10.16 13.69 6.85
N TYR A 204 10.30 12.81 7.84
CA TYR A 204 10.14 11.36 7.68
C TYR A 204 8.99 10.86 8.53
N HIS A 205 8.36 9.79 8.04
CA HIS A 205 7.18 9.17 8.65
C HIS A 205 7.54 7.85 9.32
N ILE A 206 8.48 7.13 8.72
CA ILE A 206 8.97 5.82 9.16
C ILE A 206 10.49 5.88 9.24
N VAL A 207 11.05 5.33 10.31
CA VAL A 207 12.49 5.08 10.44
C VAL A 207 12.70 3.57 10.49
N HIS A 208 13.49 3.03 9.56
CA HIS A 208 13.82 1.61 9.49
C HIS A 208 15.31 1.43 9.76
N ILE A 209 15.67 0.77 10.86
CA ILE A 209 17.05 0.54 11.26
C ILE A 209 17.40 -0.93 11.04
N VAL A 210 18.45 -1.18 10.26
CA VAL A 210 19.10 -2.48 10.08
C VAL A 210 20.49 -2.38 10.70
N ALA A 211 20.70 -3.12 11.79
CA ALA A 211 21.92 -3.05 12.60
C ALA A 211 22.11 -4.34 13.39
N HIS A 212 23.26 -4.53 14.03
CA HIS A 212 23.40 -5.60 15.03
C HIS A 212 22.73 -5.20 16.34
N GLY A 213 22.11 -6.16 17.02
CA GLY A 213 21.73 -6.04 18.43
C GLY A 213 22.89 -6.47 19.33
N ALA A 214 23.13 -5.74 20.41
CA ALA A 214 24.17 -6.04 21.39
C ALA A 214 23.74 -5.70 22.82
N ARG A 215 24.55 -6.10 23.79
CA ARG A 215 24.52 -5.56 25.15
C ARG A 215 25.80 -4.77 25.39
N ARG A 216 25.66 -3.55 25.89
CA ARG A 216 26.79 -2.69 26.22
C ARG A 216 27.64 -3.36 27.30
N VAL A 217 28.92 -3.58 27.01
CA VAL A 217 29.84 -4.37 27.86
C VAL A 217 29.93 -3.84 29.29
N SER A 218 29.77 -2.52 29.49
CA SER A 218 29.94 -1.89 30.80
C SER A 218 28.85 -2.25 31.81
N ASP A 219 27.60 -2.43 31.37
CA ASP A 219 26.44 -2.56 32.27
C ASP A 219 25.36 -3.53 31.77
N GLY A 220 25.59 -4.20 30.64
CA GLY A 220 24.65 -5.15 30.04
C GLY A 220 23.44 -4.50 29.36
N THR A 221 23.43 -3.17 29.21
CA THR A 221 22.31 -2.42 28.64
C THR A 221 22.08 -2.86 27.19
N PRO A 222 20.86 -3.29 26.83
CA PRO A 222 20.45 -3.48 25.45
C PRO A 222 20.78 -2.29 24.54
N SER A 223 21.37 -2.56 23.38
CA SER A 223 21.73 -1.53 22.40
C SER A 223 21.65 -2.08 20.97
N ILE A 224 21.54 -1.19 20.00
CA ILE A 224 21.91 -1.49 18.61
C ILE A 224 23.32 -0.99 18.36
N VAL A 225 24.05 -1.59 17.42
CA VAL A 225 25.40 -1.19 17.07
C VAL A 225 25.38 -0.46 15.73
N LEU A 226 25.63 0.84 15.77
CA LEU A 226 25.81 1.69 14.60
C LEU A 226 27.30 1.81 14.24
N GLU A 227 27.64 2.66 13.27
CA GLU A 227 29.03 2.94 12.90
C GLU A 227 29.51 4.28 13.46
N ASP A 228 30.65 4.26 14.17
CA ASP A 228 31.36 5.46 14.64
C ASP A 228 32.04 6.23 13.48
N GLU A 229 32.73 7.33 13.77
CA GLU A 229 33.43 8.14 12.76
C GLU A 229 34.50 7.38 11.95
N THR A 230 34.96 6.23 12.46
CA THR A 230 35.96 5.36 11.83
C THR A 230 35.36 4.16 11.10
N GLY A 231 34.04 3.95 11.19
CA GLY A 231 33.37 2.74 10.69
C GLY A 231 33.44 1.56 11.66
N GLY A 232 33.82 1.81 12.91
CA GLY A 232 33.85 0.84 14.00
C GLY A 232 32.51 0.75 14.75
N PRO A 233 32.37 -0.18 15.70
CA PRO A 233 31.15 -0.36 16.48
C PRO A 233 30.81 0.84 17.38
N ASP A 234 29.61 1.41 17.23
CA ASP A 234 29.04 2.46 18.08
C ASP A 234 27.74 1.99 18.74
N PRO A 235 27.78 1.46 19.98
CA PRO A 235 26.57 1.01 20.68
C PRO A 235 25.65 2.17 21.08
N VAL A 236 24.41 2.14 20.62
CA VAL A 236 23.35 3.11 20.95
C VAL A 236 22.19 2.41 21.67
N ASP A 237 21.88 2.86 22.87
CA ASP A 237 20.80 2.32 23.69
C ASP A 237 19.43 2.98 23.40
N GLY A 238 18.39 2.46 24.05
CA GLY A 238 17.02 2.97 23.94
C GLY A 238 16.91 4.47 24.23
N PRO A 239 17.44 4.97 25.37
CA PRO A 239 17.48 6.40 25.67
C PRO A 239 18.17 7.24 24.60
N GLY A 240 19.30 6.80 24.06
CA GLY A 240 20.01 7.50 22.99
C GLY A 240 19.18 7.62 21.70
N LEU A 241 18.49 6.54 21.31
CA LEU A 241 17.56 6.58 20.16
C LEU A 241 16.34 7.47 20.42
N VAL A 242 15.80 7.45 21.64
CA VAL A 242 14.69 8.33 22.02
C VAL A 242 15.11 9.79 21.95
N GLU A 243 16.27 10.16 22.50
CA GLU A 243 16.80 11.52 22.43
C GLU A 243 16.94 11.99 20.98
N LEU A 244 17.36 11.11 20.07
CA LEU A 244 17.43 11.43 18.66
C LEU A 244 16.04 11.65 18.03
N LEU A 245 15.05 10.83 18.37
CA LEU A 245 13.77 10.78 17.67
C LEU A 245 12.67 11.67 18.28
N VAL A 246 12.78 12.05 19.55
CA VAL A 246 11.70 12.71 20.32
C VAL A 246 11.21 14.02 19.70
N ASP A 247 12.08 14.77 19.04
CA ASP A 247 11.74 16.05 18.39
C ASP A 247 11.06 15.85 17.02
N PHE A 248 11.16 14.66 16.42
CA PHE A 248 10.64 14.37 15.09
C PHE A 248 9.25 13.72 15.16
N ARG A 249 8.25 14.50 15.58
CA ARG A 249 6.87 14.00 15.81
C ARG A 249 6.18 13.41 14.57
N SER A 250 6.68 13.67 13.37
CA SER A 250 6.19 13.05 12.13
C SER A 250 6.51 11.55 12.06
N VAL A 251 7.57 11.10 12.75
CA VAL A 251 7.94 9.69 12.83
C VAL A 251 6.94 8.97 13.73
N ARG A 252 6.07 8.15 13.13
CA ARG A 252 5.05 7.38 13.85
C ARG A 252 5.40 5.90 13.99
N LEU A 253 6.24 5.39 13.10
CA LEU A 253 6.67 4.00 13.06
C LEU A 253 8.20 3.91 13.07
N VAL A 254 8.73 3.08 13.97
CA VAL A 254 10.13 2.63 13.93
C VAL A 254 10.15 1.13 13.66
N VAL A 255 10.93 0.70 12.66
CA VAL A 255 11.17 -0.72 12.36
C VAL A 255 12.60 -1.05 12.75
N LEU A 256 12.76 -1.95 13.72
CA LEU A 256 14.05 -2.43 14.21
C LEU A 256 14.31 -3.82 13.64
N SER A 257 15.01 -3.87 12.50
CA SER A 257 15.57 -5.09 11.92
C SER A 257 16.95 -5.35 12.51
N ALA A 258 17.03 -5.48 13.84
CA ALA A 258 18.27 -5.80 14.52
C ALA A 258 18.33 -7.29 14.88
N CYS A 259 19.38 -7.97 14.43
CA CYS A 259 19.62 -9.37 14.78
C CYS A 259 20.20 -9.42 16.20
N GLU A 260 19.60 -10.18 17.10
CA GLU A 260 20.21 -10.45 18.40
C GLU A 260 21.37 -11.43 18.21
N SER A 261 22.61 -10.95 18.34
CA SER A 261 23.79 -11.83 18.27
C SER A 261 23.88 -12.68 19.55
N ALA A 262 23.49 -13.96 19.44
CA ALA A 262 23.98 -15.16 20.15
C ALA A 262 24.18 -15.18 21.69
N GLU A 263 23.81 -14.15 22.46
CA GLU A 263 23.70 -14.23 23.93
C GLU A 263 22.28 -13.88 24.37
N ILE A 264 21.39 -14.86 24.18
CA ILE A 264 19.96 -14.74 24.41
C ILE A 264 19.70 -15.06 25.89
N ILE A 265 19.18 -14.05 26.60
CA ILE A 265 18.50 -14.23 27.89
C ILE A 265 17.02 -13.92 27.61
N PRO A 266 16.06 -14.70 28.13
CA PRO A 266 14.63 -14.41 28.02
C PRO A 266 14.33 -12.99 28.52
N GLY A 267 13.86 -12.10 27.64
CA GLY A 267 13.78 -10.65 27.89
C GLY A 267 14.82 -9.89 27.06
N SER A 268 14.57 -9.90 25.76
CA SER A 268 15.51 -9.59 24.70
C SER A 268 15.93 -8.11 24.66
N ALA A 269 17.12 -7.81 24.15
CA ALA A 269 17.60 -6.44 24.01
C ALA A 269 16.65 -5.60 23.13
N ALA A 270 16.09 -6.21 22.09
CA ALA A 270 15.07 -5.61 21.24
C ALA A 270 13.80 -5.23 22.02
N SER A 271 13.36 -6.06 22.97
CA SER A 271 12.20 -5.76 23.84
C SER A 271 12.44 -4.49 24.68
N ALA A 272 13.63 -4.31 25.24
CA ALA A 272 13.95 -3.11 26.01
C ALA A 272 13.96 -1.84 25.14
N LEU A 273 14.60 -1.88 23.96
CA LEU A 273 14.62 -0.75 23.02
C LEU A 273 13.21 -0.37 22.55
N VAL A 274 12.38 -1.37 22.23
CA VAL A 274 10.97 -1.17 21.88
C VAL A 274 10.25 -0.42 23.00
N GLN A 275 10.41 -0.85 24.24
CA GLN A 275 9.74 -0.21 25.38
C GLN A 275 10.19 1.24 25.56
N ASP A 276 11.48 1.53 25.42
CA ASP A 276 12.01 2.88 25.55
C ASP A 276 11.49 3.80 24.44
N LEU A 277 11.46 3.34 23.19
CA LEU A 277 10.88 4.09 22.06
C LEU A 277 9.39 4.39 22.28
N LEU A 278 8.60 3.41 22.75
CA LEU A 278 7.19 3.61 23.04
C LEU A 278 6.98 4.56 24.23
N ARG A 279 7.84 4.51 25.26
CA ARG A 279 7.82 5.48 26.37
C ARG A 279 8.21 6.87 25.91
N GLY A 280 9.18 6.97 25.00
CA GLY A 280 9.64 8.20 24.33
C GLY A 280 8.60 8.85 23.41
N GLY A 281 7.49 8.17 23.13
CA GLY A 281 6.34 8.74 22.41
C GLY A 281 6.18 8.26 20.98
N ILE A 282 7.01 7.33 20.50
CA ILE A 282 6.77 6.64 19.22
C ILE A 282 5.48 5.82 19.35
N LEU A 283 4.61 5.89 18.32
CA LEU A 283 3.29 5.26 18.38
C LEU A 283 3.33 3.77 18.09
N ALA A 284 4.17 3.35 17.15
CA ALA A 284 4.34 1.96 16.78
C ALA A 284 5.82 1.61 16.62
N VAL A 285 6.20 0.45 17.13
CA VAL A 285 7.52 -0.11 16.91
C VAL A 285 7.36 -1.55 16.43
N ILE A 286 8.01 -1.90 15.34
CA ILE A 286 8.15 -3.28 14.89
C ILE A 286 9.54 -3.75 15.29
N GLY A 287 9.62 -4.77 16.14
CA GLY A 287 10.87 -5.47 16.46
C GLY A 287 10.88 -6.86 15.85
N MET A 288 12.05 -7.51 15.80
CA MET A 288 12.16 -8.90 15.35
C MET A 288 12.37 -9.83 16.56
N GLN A 289 11.72 -11.00 16.57
CA GLN A 289 11.98 -12.05 17.55
C GLN A 289 13.26 -12.85 17.24
N TRP A 290 13.63 -12.92 15.97
CA TRP A 290 14.86 -13.56 15.51
C TRP A 290 15.31 -12.90 14.21
N ALA A 291 16.54 -13.20 13.80
CA ALA A 291 17.11 -12.71 12.55
C ALA A 291 16.29 -13.20 11.35
N LEU A 292 15.91 -12.26 10.47
CA LEU A 292 15.32 -12.60 9.17
C LEU A 292 16.44 -13.00 8.20
N LYS A 293 16.17 -14.00 7.34
CA LYS A 293 17.03 -14.25 6.18
C LYS A 293 16.91 -13.09 5.17
N ASP A 294 17.99 -12.79 4.45
CA ASP A 294 18.14 -11.59 3.61
C ASP A 294 16.94 -11.29 2.70
N ILE A 295 16.44 -12.30 1.97
CA ILE A 295 15.29 -12.09 1.06
C ILE A 295 13.98 -11.83 1.81
N ALA A 296 13.81 -12.41 3.00
CA ALA A 296 12.62 -12.21 3.82
C ALA A 296 12.56 -10.78 4.38
N GLY A 297 13.69 -10.22 4.81
CA GLY A 297 13.78 -8.83 5.29
C GLY A 297 13.32 -7.81 4.24
N THR A 298 13.86 -7.93 3.02
CA THR A 298 13.44 -7.09 1.89
C THR A 298 11.95 -7.25 1.57
N ARG A 299 11.47 -8.50 1.48
CA ARG A 299 10.07 -8.79 1.14
C ARG A 299 9.12 -8.25 2.20
N PHE A 300 9.46 -8.45 3.47
CA PHE A 300 8.74 -7.89 4.60
C PHE A 300 8.60 -6.37 4.49
N ALA A 301 9.72 -5.66 4.33
CA ALA A 301 9.75 -4.21 4.24
C ALA A 301 8.91 -3.69 3.06
N HIS A 302 9.02 -4.34 1.90
CA HIS A 302 8.23 -3.99 0.72
C HIS A 302 6.72 -4.08 0.99
N GLU A 303 6.25 -5.25 1.42
CA GLU A 303 4.82 -5.50 1.63
C GLU A 303 4.26 -4.61 2.74
N LEU A 304 5.00 -4.44 3.84
CA LEU A 304 4.63 -3.57 4.95
C LEU A 304 4.44 -2.11 4.47
N TYR A 305 5.43 -1.54 3.78
CA TYR A 305 5.37 -0.14 3.38
C TYR A 305 4.37 0.09 2.25
N ALA A 306 4.24 -0.84 1.31
CA ALA A 306 3.22 -0.80 0.26
C ALA A 306 1.80 -0.76 0.86
N ALA A 307 1.50 -1.67 1.79
CA ALA A 307 0.19 -1.72 2.45
C ALA A 307 -0.10 -0.43 3.24
N ILE A 308 0.88 0.09 4.00
CA ILE A 308 0.73 1.36 4.72
C ILE A 308 0.46 2.52 3.74
N ALA A 309 1.18 2.58 2.62
CA ALA A 309 0.98 3.60 1.61
C ALA A 309 -0.36 3.49 0.87
N ASP A 310 -0.94 2.29 0.82
CA ASP A 310 -2.31 2.08 0.33
C ASP A 310 -3.38 2.44 1.38
N GLY A 311 -2.98 2.86 2.57
CA GLY A 311 -3.86 3.31 3.65
C GLY A 311 -4.24 2.20 4.63
N SER A 312 -3.62 1.03 4.55
CA SER A 312 -3.83 -0.04 5.54
C SER A 312 -3.29 0.40 6.90
N PRO A 313 -4.02 0.11 7.99
CA PRO A 313 -3.47 0.29 9.33
C PRO A 313 -2.28 -0.65 9.54
N VAL A 314 -1.33 -0.25 10.40
CA VAL A 314 -0.03 -0.93 10.54
C VAL A 314 -0.14 -2.40 10.96
N ASP A 315 -1.19 -2.73 11.71
CA ASP A 315 -1.47 -4.08 12.19
C ASP A 315 -2.05 -4.99 11.08
N ALA A 316 -2.82 -4.44 10.15
CA ALA A 316 -3.23 -5.16 8.96
C ALA A 316 -2.04 -5.34 8.00
N ALA A 317 -1.24 -4.28 7.81
CA ALA A 317 -0.07 -4.28 6.94
C ALA A 317 0.97 -5.33 7.37
N ILE A 318 1.24 -5.47 8.67
CA ILE A 318 2.14 -6.52 9.15
C ILE A 318 1.53 -7.92 8.90
N SER A 319 0.23 -8.13 9.13
CA SER A 319 -0.42 -9.42 8.84
C SER A 319 -0.38 -9.80 7.36
N ASP A 320 -0.64 -8.85 6.46
CA ASP A 320 -0.52 -9.07 5.01
C ASP A 320 0.92 -9.47 4.63
N ALA A 321 1.92 -8.77 5.20
CA ALA A 321 3.33 -9.13 5.00
C ALA A 321 3.66 -10.54 5.51
N ARG A 322 3.13 -10.95 6.67
CA ARG A 322 3.31 -12.31 7.21
C ARG A 322 2.68 -13.36 6.29
N GLU A 323 1.45 -13.14 5.84
CA GLU A 323 0.76 -14.04 4.91
C GLU A 323 1.56 -14.21 3.62
N ARG A 324 2.06 -13.10 3.05
CA ARG A 324 2.89 -13.11 1.85
C ARG A 324 4.17 -13.91 2.04
N LEU A 325 4.91 -13.67 3.13
CA LEU A 325 6.13 -14.41 3.46
C LEU A 325 5.87 -15.90 3.66
N ALA A 326 4.80 -16.26 4.38
CA ALA A 326 4.43 -17.66 4.60
C ALA A 326 4.04 -18.40 3.31
N HIS A 327 3.58 -17.66 2.28
CA HIS A 327 3.27 -18.18 0.97
C HIS A 327 4.50 -18.29 0.05
N GLU A 328 5.33 -17.24 -0.01
CA GLU A 328 6.49 -17.18 -0.91
C GLU A 328 7.72 -17.93 -0.39
N LEU A 329 7.87 -17.99 0.94
CA LEU A 329 9.00 -18.61 1.63
C LEU A 329 8.50 -19.70 2.60
N PRO A 330 7.79 -20.73 2.09
CA PRO A 330 7.09 -21.72 2.92
C PRO A 330 8.02 -22.59 3.78
N ASP A 331 9.30 -22.66 3.42
CA ASP A 331 10.36 -23.40 4.12
C ASP A 331 11.02 -22.58 5.25
N THR A 332 10.51 -21.38 5.52
CA THR A 332 11.04 -20.48 6.55
C THR A 332 9.96 -20.14 7.58
N LEU A 333 10.40 -19.73 8.78
CA LEU A 333 9.55 -19.12 9.80
C LEU A 333 9.77 -17.61 9.91
N ASP A 334 10.40 -17.01 8.89
CA ASP A 334 10.70 -15.57 8.86
C ASP A 334 9.43 -14.72 8.98
N TRP A 335 8.27 -15.23 8.54
CA TRP A 335 6.98 -14.56 8.71
C TRP A 335 6.60 -14.32 10.17
N ALA A 336 7.07 -15.12 11.12
CA ALA A 336 6.73 -14.98 12.54
C ALA A 336 7.70 -14.08 13.31
N ALA A 337 8.85 -13.71 12.72
CA ALA A 337 9.85 -12.88 13.39
C ALA A 337 9.34 -11.45 13.69
N PRO A 338 8.68 -10.73 12.75
CA PRO A 338 8.26 -9.36 13.00
C PRO A 338 7.14 -9.29 14.03
N VAL A 339 7.29 -8.44 15.04
CA VAL A 339 6.33 -8.22 16.12
C VAL A 339 5.99 -6.75 16.22
N LEU A 340 4.69 -6.45 16.17
CA LEU A 340 4.17 -5.10 16.30
C LEU A 340 3.83 -4.77 17.76
N TYR A 341 4.44 -3.70 18.25
CA TYR A 341 4.15 -3.09 19.54
C TYR A 341 3.53 -1.70 19.35
N LEU A 342 2.46 -1.43 20.08
CA LEU A 342 1.71 -0.19 19.99
C LEU A 342 1.71 0.57 21.32
N ARG A 343 1.83 1.89 21.23
CA ARG A 343 1.48 2.82 22.29
C ARG A 343 0.03 3.24 22.08
N GLY A 344 -0.84 2.83 22.98
CA GLY A 344 -2.26 3.10 22.85
C GLY A 344 -2.97 2.19 21.84
N ARG A 345 -4.10 2.68 21.31
CA ARG A 345 -5.02 1.87 20.51
C ARG A 345 -4.95 2.13 19.01
N GLU A 346 -4.46 3.30 18.61
CA GLU A 346 -4.45 3.70 17.21
C GLU A 346 -3.55 2.78 16.39
N THR A 347 -4.07 2.30 15.26
CA THR A 347 -3.31 1.47 14.31
C THR A 347 -3.23 2.11 12.93
N ALA A 348 -4.11 3.06 12.62
CA ALA A 348 -3.96 3.95 11.48
C ALA A 348 -2.94 5.04 11.85
N LEU A 349 -1.67 4.80 11.56
CA LEU A 349 -0.60 5.76 11.89
C LEU A 349 -0.62 6.99 10.98
N PHE A 350 -1.13 6.83 9.76
CA PHE A 350 -1.13 7.83 8.71
C PHE A 350 -2.50 7.91 8.06
N SER A 351 -2.96 9.12 7.79
CA SER A 351 -4.08 9.41 6.91
C SER A 351 -3.50 9.88 5.59
N LEU A 352 -3.80 9.14 4.53
CA LEU A 352 -3.29 9.39 3.19
C LEU A 352 -4.48 9.77 2.31
N PRO A 353 -4.37 10.79 1.44
CA PRO A 353 -5.49 11.19 0.60
C PRO A 353 -6.01 10.01 -0.22
N GLU A 354 -7.33 9.86 -0.27
CA GLU A 354 -7.95 8.81 -1.06
C GLU A 354 -7.47 8.90 -2.51
N ARG A 355 -7.34 7.74 -3.15
CA ARG A 355 -7.01 7.63 -4.57
C ARG A 355 -8.18 8.17 -5.39
N HIS A 356 -8.34 9.48 -5.45
CA HIS A 356 -9.13 10.13 -6.48
C HIS A 356 -8.36 9.93 -7.78
N LEU A 357 -8.64 8.81 -8.46
CA LEU A 357 -8.62 8.77 -9.92
C LEU A 357 -9.71 9.71 -10.44
N SER A 358 -9.68 10.99 -10.04
CA SER A 358 -10.35 12.00 -10.82
C SER A 358 -9.49 12.12 -12.06
N TRP A 359 -9.83 11.32 -13.07
CA TRP A 359 -9.76 11.84 -14.43
C TRP A 359 -10.66 13.07 -14.46
N ARG A 360 -10.14 14.20 -13.99
CA ARG A 360 -10.56 15.48 -14.51
C ARG A 360 -10.01 15.44 -15.92
N ALA A 361 -10.88 15.07 -16.87
CA ALA A 361 -10.63 15.38 -18.26
C ALA A 361 -10.06 16.81 -18.26
N PRO A 362 -8.85 17.05 -18.83
CA PRO A 362 -8.34 18.40 -18.91
C PRO A 362 -9.49 19.23 -19.41
N ALA A 363 -9.84 20.30 -18.70
CA ALA A 363 -10.89 21.18 -19.14
C ALA A 363 -10.49 21.58 -20.55
N LEU A 364 -11.11 20.95 -21.55
CA LEU A 364 -10.97 21.31 -22.93
C LEU A 364 -11.43 22.75 -22.89
N ARG A 365 -10.45 23.68 -22.89
CA ARG A 365 -10.69 25.06 -23.24
C ARG A 365 -11.39 24.92 -24.56
N ARG A 366 -12.72 25.04 -24.56
CA ARG A 366 -13.52 24.97 -25.77
C ARG A 366 -12.84 25.97 -26.70
N PRO A 367 -12.16 25.55 -27.79
CA PRO A 367 -11.78 26.53 -28.79
C PRO A 367 -13.09 27.20 -29.16
N ALA A 368 -13.12 28.53 -29.20
CA ALA A 368 -14.34 29.28 -29.43
C ALA A 368 -15.05 28.73 -30.69
N ILE A 369 -16.08 27.91 -30.48
CA ILE A 369 -16.82 27.23 -31.56
C ILE A 369 -17.49 28.29 -32.46
N GLY A 370 -17.64 29.52 -31.98
CA GLY A 370 -18.09 30.66 -32.77
C GLY A 370 -17.21 31.00 -33.97
N SER A 371 -15.90 30.73 -33.94
CA SER A 371 -14.99 31.11 -35.04
C SER A 371 -14.97 30.09 -36.19
N ILE A 372 -15.24 28.81 -35.92
CA ILE A 372 -15.24 27.76 -36.97
C ILE A 372 -16.59 27.74 -37.69
N VAL A 373 -17.70 27.97 -36.98
CA VAL A 373 -19.04 28.07 -37.59
C VAL A 373 -19.18 29.33 -38.44
N GLY A 374 -18.59 30.46 -38.01
CA GLY A 374 -18.56 31.71 -38.79
C GLY A 374 -17.79 31.58 -40.11
N LEU A 375 -16.66 30.86 -40.12
CA LEU A 375 -15.85 30.67 -41.32
C LEU A 375 -16.52 29.69 -42.32
N GLY A 376 -17.19 28.65 -41.81
CA GLY A 376 -17.98 27.72 -42.62
C GLY A 376 -19.23 28.34 -43.26
N LEU A 377 -19.93 29.23 -42.55
CA LEU A 377 -21.09 29.93 -43.11
C LEU A 377 -20.67 30.94 -44.19
N ALA A 378 -19.57 31.68 -43.98
CA ALA A 378 -19.07 32.65 -44.95
C ALA A 378 -18.62 31.98 -46.27
N THR A 379 -17.97 30.82 -46.18
CA THR A 379 -17.54 30.05 -47.36
C THR A 379 -18.72 29.44 -48.12
N ALA A 380 -19.76 28.98 -47.42
CA ALA A 380 -20.99 28.48 -48.05
C ALA A 380 -21.80 29.60 -48.76
N ILE A 381 -21.83 30.82 -48.20
CA ILE A 381 -22.51 31.98 -48.81
C ILE A 381 -21.74 32.52 -50.02
N ILE A 382 -20.40 32.51 -49.97
CA ILE A 382 -19.56 32.90 -51.12
C ILE A 382 -19.64 31.86 -52.24
N ALA A 383 -19.77 30.58 -51.91
CA ALA A 383 -19.96 29.53 -52.91
C ALA A 383 -21.35 29.58 -53.58
N SER A 384 -22.40 29.93 -52.83
CA SER A 384 -23.77 30.00 -53.37
C SER A 384 -24.06 31.25 -54.22
N THR A 385 -23.25 32.31 -54.09
CA THR A 385 -23.41 33.56 -54.86
C THR A 385 -22.58 33.62 -56.14
N ARG A 386 -21.63 32.69 -56.35
CA ARG A 386 -20.80 32.60 -57.56
C ARG A 386 -21.31 31.61 -58.63
N TRP A 387 -22.38 30.89 -58.35
CA TRP A 387 -23.00 29.95 -59.29
C TRP A 387 -24.51 30.18 -59.35
N LEU A 388 -24.88 31.33 -59.92
CA LEU A 388 -26.25 31.64 -60.32
C LEU A 388 -26.29 31.73 -61.86
N ASP A 389 -26.54 30.59 -62.50
CA ASP A 389 -27.37 30.38 -63.71
C ASP A 389 -27.03 29.05 -64.43
N PRO A 390 -27.96 28.38 -65.15
CA PRO A 390 -29.36 28.14 -64.84
C PRO A 390 -29.66 26.64 -64.99
N LEU A 391 -29.57 25.87 -63.91
CA LEU A 391 -30.27 24.57 -63.79
C LEU A 391 -31.00 24.58 -62.45
N GLY A 392 -32.08 25.37 -62.44
CA GLY A 392 -33.05 25.36 -61.36
C GLY A 392 -33.55 23.94 -61.12
N VAL A 393 -33.82 23.64 -59.85
CA VAL A 393 -34.48 22.46 -59.27
C VAL A 393 -33.62 21.57 -58.36
N LEU A 394 -32.27 21.58 -58.41
CA LEU A 394 -31.47 20.76 -57.46
C LEU A 394 -30.95 21.50 -56.20
N VAL A 395 -30.83 22.83 -56.27
CA VAL A 395 -30.22 23.63 -55.18
C VAL A 395 -31.19 23.89 -54.00
N SER A 396 -32.51 23.82 -54.22
CA SER A 396 -33.51 24.04 -53.17
C SER A 396 -33.45 23.01 -52.05
N ASN A 397 -33.09 21.76 -52.36
CA ASN A 397 -33.08 20.68 -51.37
C ASN A 397 -31.86 20.71 -50.45
N VAL A 398 -30.68 21.11 -50.96
CA VAL A 398 -29.46 21.21 -50.15
C VAL A 398 -29.52 22.39 -49.17
N SER A 399 -30.08 23.52 -49.60
CA SER A 399 -30.29 24.68 -48.72
C SER A 399 -31.32 24.40 -47.63
N LEU A 400 -32.37 23.62 -47.92
CA LEU A 400 -33.36 23.19 -46.92
C LEU A 400 -32.78 22.20 -45.90
N ILE A 401 -31.91 21.28 -46.34
CA ILE A 401 -31.21 20.34 -45.43
C ILE A 401 -30.21 21.08 -44.53
N ALA A 402 -29.44 22.03 -45.09
CA ALA A 402 -28.50 22.84 -44.32
C ALA A 402 -29.23 23.76 -43.32
N LEU A 403 -30.36 24.36 -43.70
CA LEU A 403 -31.20 25.14 -42.80
C LEU A 403 -31.83 24.27 -41.70
N GLY A 404 -32.30 23.07 -42.04
CA GLY A 404 -32.81 22.09 -41.08
C GLY A 404 -31.74 21.65 -40.06
N MET A 405 -30.51 21.41 -40.52
CA MET A 405 -29.40 21.02 -39.66
C MET A 405 -28.96 22.17 -38.74
N ALA A 406 -28.96 23.41 -39.25
CA ALA A 406 -28.69 24.61 -38.46
C ALA A 406 -29.75 24.85 -37.36
N ILE A 407 -31.03 24.62 -37.66
CA ILE A 407 -32.12 24.73 -36.68
C ILE A 407 -32.01 23.65 -35.59
N VAL A 408 -31.66 22.41 -35.94
CA VAL A 408 -31.44 21.31 -34.98
C VAL A 408 -30.24 21.60 -34.06
N LEU A 409 -29.14 22.12 -34.62
CA LEU A 409 -27.94 22.47 -33.85
C LEU A 409 -28.16 23.72 -32.97
N ALA A 410 -28.94 24.70 -33.42
CA ALA A 410 -29.33 25.86 -32.63
C ALA A 410 -30.27 25.47 -31.48
N GLY A 411 -31.24 24.57 -31.71
CA GLY A 411 -32.15 24.06 -30.69
C GLY A 411 -31.45 23.22 -29.60
N ALA A 412 -30.38 22.51 -29.95
CA ALA A 412 -29.57 21.74 -28.99
C ALA A 412 -28.66 22.60 -28.10
N SER A 413 -28.53 23.90 -28.38
CA SER A 413 -27.57 24.80 -27.73
C SER A 413 -28.19 25.80 -26.74
N ILE A 414 -29.49 25.70 -26.43
CA ILE A 414 -30.21 26.58 -25.49
C ILE A 414 -30.33 25.90 -24.11
N PRO A 415 -29.56 26.32 -23.08
CA PRO A 415 -29.40 25.51 -21.86
C PRO A 415 -30.52 25.58 -20.79
N TRP A 416 -31.70 26.16 -21.06
CA TRP A 416 -32.67 26.49 -19.98
C TRP A 416 -34.04 25.78 -20.07
N ILE A 417 -34.23 24.80 -20.96
CA ILE A 417 -35.47 23.99 -21.01
C ILE A 417 -35.13 22.53 -20.73
N TRP A 418 -35.11 22.14 -19.45
CA TRP A 418 -35.21 20.74 -19.05
C TRP A 418 -36.66 20.27 -19.18
N ARG A 419 -37.05 19.90 -20.39
CA ARG A 419 -38.14 18.94 -20.66
C ARG A 419 -37.67 18.00 -21.78
N PRO A 420 -37.86 16.67 -21.65
CA PRO A 420 -37.44 15.72 -22.67
C PRO A 420 -38.13 16.05 -24.00
N PRO A 421 -37.41 16.03 -25.15
CA PRO A 421 -38.00 16.43 -26.43
C PRO A 421 -39.19 15.54 -26.79
N SER A 422 -40.27 16.17 -27.26
CA SER A 422 -41.49 15.49 -27.67
C SER A 422 -41.17 14.43 -28.74
N ARG A 423 -41.98 13.35 -28.79
CA ARG A 423 -41.79 12.24 -29.75
C ARG A 423 -41.62 12.75 -31.19
N ALA A 424 -42.32 13.83 -31.54
CA ALA A 424 -42.23 14.47 -32.86
C ALA A 424 -40.83 15.02 -33.20
N ILE A 425 -40.12 15.62 -32.24
CA ILE A 425 -38.77 16.17 -32.47
C ILE A 425 -37.76 15.04 -32.67
N ARG A 426 -37.88 13.96 -31.91
CA ARG A 426 -37.03 12.76 -32.06
C ARG A 426 -37.25 12.04 -33.40
N ILE A 427 -38.50 11.95 -33.83
CA ILE A 427 -38.86 11.40 -35.14
C ILE A 427 -38.33 12.30 -36.26
N GLY A 428 -38.47 13.62 -36.13
CA GLY A 428 -37.92 14.59 -37.09
C GLY A 428 -36.39 14.47 -37.26
N ALA A 429 -35.64 14.40 -36.16
CA ALA A 429 -34.18 14.23 -36.20
C ALA A 429 -33.75 12.89 -36.81
N ALA A 430 -34.49 11.80 -36.51
CA ALA A 430 -34.21 10.48 -37.07
C ALA A 430 -34.48 10.43 -38.58
N ILE A 431 -35.55 11.08 -39.06
CA ILE A 431 -35.88 11.17 -40.49
C ILE A 431 -34.81 11.98 -41.24
N VAL A 432 -34.35 13.09 -40.69
CA VAL A 432 -33.28 13.91 -41.29
C VAL A 432 -31.96 13.14 -41.36
N LEU A 433 -31.60 12.38 -40.31
CA LEU A 433 -30.41 11.55 -40.30
C LEU A 433 -30.51 10.39 -41.31
N ALA A 434 -31.68 9.77 -41.43
CA ALA A 434 -31.94 8.71 -42.41
C ALA A 434 -31.86 9.24 -43.85
N LEU A 435 -32.43 10.42 -44.12
CA LEU A 435 -32.32 11.08 -45.42
C LEU A 435 -30.87 11.47 -45.74
N ALA A 436 -30.11 11.97 -44.76
CA ALA A 436 -28.69 12.27 -44.93
C ALA A 436 -27.90 11.00 -45.29
N LEU A 437 -28.14 9.88 -44.59
CA LEU A 437 -27.52 8.58 -44.85
C LEU A 437 -27.90 7.98 -46.21
N VAL A 438 -29.14 8.16 -46.65
CA VAL A 438 -29.60 7.72 -47.97
C VAL A 438 -28.92 8.54 -49.08
N VAL A 439 -28.72 9.84 -48.86
CA VAL A 439 -28.00 10.71 -49.81
C VAL A 439 -26.49 10.38 -49.84
N THR A 440 -25.84 10.11 -48.70
CA THR A 440 -24.45 9.62 -48.70
C THR A 440 -24.32 8.22 -49.29
N GLY A 441 -25.34 7.37 -49.14
CA GLY A 441 -25.39 6.04 -49.75
C GLY A 441 -25.59 6.06 -51.27
N LEU A 442 -26.38 6.99 -51.79
CA LEU A 442 -26.63 7.15 -53.24
C LEU A 442 -25.49 7.82 -54.00
N LEU A 443 -24.64 8.60 -53.32
CA LEU A 443 -23.40 9.18 -53.87
C LEU A 443 -22.21 8.22 -53.84
N GLY A 444 -22.41 6.98 -53.39
CA GLY A 444 -21.38 5.95 -53.30
C GLY A 444 -21.05 5.28 -54.65
N THR A 445 -20.31 5.95 -55.54
CA THR A 445 -19.51 5.23 -56.54
C THR A 445 -18.07 5.06 -56.07
N ARG A 446 -17.77 3.81 -55.70
CA ARG A 446 -16.45 3.17 -55.62
C ARG A 446 -15.39 3.92 -54.79
N HIS A 447 -15.29 3.59 -53.49
CA HIS A 447 -14.05 3.39 -52.69
C HIS A 447 -14.38 3.48 -51.18
N ALA A 448 -15.17 2.55 -50.66
CA ALA A 448 -15.41 2.46 -49.21
C ALA A 448 -15.70 1.02 -48.79
N GLN A 449 -14.63 0.21 -48.70
CA GLN A 449 -14.58 -0.96 -47.85
C GLN A 449 -13.26 -0.93 -47.09
N VAL A 450 -13.22 -0.22 -45.96
CA VAL A 450 -12.42 -0.62 -44.80
C VAL A 450 -13.19 -0.17 -43.55
N LEU A 451 -13.40 -1.14 -42.67
CA LEU A 451 -14.31 -1.10 -41.53
C LEU A 451 -13.78 -0.29 -40.35
N LEU A 452 -14.75 0.34 -39.69
CA LEU A 452 -14.85 0.63 -38.26
C LEU A 452 -14.02 -0.31 -37.36
N HIS A 453 -13.10 0.27 -36.57
CA HIS A 453 -12.65 -0.33 -35.31
C HIS A 453 -12.47 0.75 -34.23
N PRO A 454 -13.00 0.59 -33.00
CA PRO A 454 -12.99 1.63 -31.98
C PRO A 454 -11.73 1.55 -31.12
N ARG A 455 -10.59 2.05 -31.60
CA ARG A 455 -9.45 2.43 -30.74
C ARG A 455 -8.64 3.55 -31.40
N THR A 456 -8.83 4.78 -30.94
CA THR A 456 -7.89 5.89 -31.17
C THR A 456 -7.93 6.76 -29.91
N LEU A 457 -7.01 6.53 -28.97
CA LEU A 457 -5.70 7.16 -28.76
C LEU A 457 -5.78 8.62 -28.30
N ALA A 458 -5.23 8.89 -27.12
CA ALA A 458 -4.77 10.23 -26.72
C ALA A 458 -3.34 10.09 -26.17
N ILE A 459 -2.41 10.80 -26.81
CA ILE A 459 -0.99 10.94 -26.43
C ILE A 459 -0.82 12.31 -25.77
N ALA A 460 -0.03 12.39 -24.69
CA ALA A 460 0.49 13.64 -24.17
C ALA A 460 2.02 13.54 -24.05
N ALA A 461 2.72 14.52 -24.63
CA ALA A 461 4.17 14.62 -24.68
C ALA A 461 4.73 15.31 -23.42
N PHE A 462 5.86 14.82 -22.91
CA PHE A 462 6.75 15.61 -22.07
C PHE A 462 8.21 15.21 -22.28
N ASP A 463 9.06 16.23 -22.30
CA ASP A 463 10.49 16.25 -22.63
C ASP A 463 11.36 15.75 -21.47
N GLY A 464 12.47 15.07 -21.80
CA GLY A 464 13.60 14.96 -20.87
C GLY A 464 14.35 13.64 -20.83
N SER A 465 15.28 13.48 -21.78
CA SER A 465 16.51 12.65 -21.72
C SER A 465 16.45 11.17 -22.13
N LYS A 466 17.44 10.82 -22.98
CA LYS A 466 17.60 9.63 -23.80
C LYS A 466 18.34 8.52 -23.05
N ALA A 467 17.81 7.29 -23.06
CA ALA A 467 18.55 6.07 -23.43
C ALA A 467 17.65 4.82 -23.33
N SER A 468 17.78 3.96 -24.36
CA SER A 468 17.38 2.52 -24.42
C SER A 468 15.90 2.14 -24.34
N TYR A 469 15.19 2.15 -25.48
CA TYR A 469 13.92 1.42 -25.66
C TYR A 469 13.82 0.84 -27.09
N GLN A 470 14.14 -0.44 -27.26
CA GLN A 470 13.93 -1.14 -28.54
C GLN A 470 13.31 -2.54 -28.41
N ALA A 471 12.80 -2.93 -27.23
CA ALA A 471 12.50 -4.34 -26.96
C ALA A 471 11.02 -4.74 -26.78
N ASN A 472 10.02 -3.85 -26.93
CA ASN A 472 8.64 -4.22 -26.52
C ASN A 472 7.48 -3.71 -27.41
N ILE A 473 7.68 -3.57 -28.72
CA ILE A 473 6.56 -3.30 -29.65
C ILE A 473 6.22 -4.60 -30.40
N GLN A 474 4.95 -5.02 -30.36
CA GLN A 474 4.47 -6.08 -31.25
C GLN A 474 4.72 -5.63 -32.71
N PRO A 475 5.38 -6.46 -33.57
CA PRO A 475 5.82 -6.04 -34.91
C PRO A 475 4.74 -5.38 -35.77
N ASP A 476 3.49 -5.83 -35.62
CA ASP A 476 2.35 -5.36 -36.41
C ASP A 476 1.95 -3.92 -36.05
N ILE A 477 2.12 -3.50 -34.79
CA ILE A 477 1.81 -2.13 -34.33
C ILE A 477 2.92 -1.17 -34.74
N TYR A 478 4.17 -1.62 -34.72
CA TYR A 478 5.33 -0.83 -35.14
C TYR A 478 5.25 -0.44 -36.62
N ASN A 479 4.90 -1.39 -37.48
CA ASN A 479 4.80 -1.15 -38.93
C ASN A 479 3.65 -0.22 -39.30
N VAL A 480 2.50 -0.31 -38.64
CA VAL A 480 1.36 0.59 -38.85
C VAL A 480 1.70 2.05 -38.47
N LEU A 481 2.55 2.25 -37.45
CA LEU A 481 2.96 3.58 -37.01
C LEU A 481 3.98 4.22 -37.97
N LEU A 482 4.86 3.42 -38.57
CA LEU A 482 5.76 3.88 -39.64
C LEU A 482 4.99 4.22 -40.92
N GLU A 483 4.00 3.41 -41.30
CA GLU A 483 3.12 3.69 -42.45
C GLU A 483 2.27 4.96 -42.25
N ALA A 484 1.96 5.29 -40.99
CA ALA A 484 1.28 6.54 -40.62
C ALA A 484 2.21 7.77 -40.53
N GLY A 485 3.51 7.60 -40.80
CA GLY A 485 4.48 8.70 -40.93
C GLY A 485 5.24 9.08 -39.66
N PHE A 486 5.07 8.34 -38.55
CA PHE A 486 5.80 8.60 -37.30
C PHE A 486 7.23 8.05 -37.39
N GLN A 487 8.21 8.81 -36.88
CA GLN A 487 9.59 8.35 -36.84
C GLN A 487 9.87 7.51 -35.57
N PRO A 488 10.81 6.54 -35.61
CA PRO A 488 11.10 5.68 -34.46
C PRO A 488 11.45 6.42 -33.15
N ASP A 489 11.99 7.63 -33.26
CA ASP A 489 12.36 8.53 -32.17
C ASP A 489 11.19 9.33 -31.57
N GLU A 490 10.00 9.26 -32.17
CA GLU A 490 8.75 9.88 -31.69
C GLU A 490 7.88 8.92 -30.87
N LEU A 491 8.27 7.63 -30.77
CA LEU A 491 7.51 6.58 -30.11
C LEU A 491 8.04 6.31 -28.69
N ILE A 492 7.24 6.60 -27.66
CA ILE A 492 7.54 6.26 -26.25
C ILE A 492 6.48 5.29 -25.70
N LEU A 493 6.94 4.19 -25.09
CA LEU A 493 6.12 3.12 -24.51
C LEU A 493 5.57 3.53 -23.13
N VAL A 494 4.25 3.42 -22.95
CA VAL A 494 3.62 3.32 -21.62
C VAL A 494 3.36 1.83 -21.38
N ASP A 495 3.96 1.27 -20.33
CA ASP A 495 3.80 -0.14 -19.98
C ASP A 495 2.39 -0.39 -19.44
N VAL A 496 1.48 -0.85 -20.32
CA VAL A 496 0.14 -1.30 -19.93
C VAL A 496 0.21 -2.78 -19.57
N VAL A 497 0.98 -3.11 -18.53
CA VAL A 497 0.98 -4.44 -17.91
C VAL A 497 0.32 -4.32 -16.54
N ALA A 498 -1.01 -4.14 -16.54
CA ALA A 498 -1.86 -4.39 -15.35
C ALA A 498 -3.37 -4.47 -15.65
N ILE A 499 -3.81 -4.56 -16.91
CA ILE A 499 -5.25 -4.66 -17.23
C ILE A 499 -5.48 -5.74 -18.28
N ARG A 500 -5.06 -6.98 -17.99
CA ARG A 500 -5.41 -8.11 -18.86
C ARG A 500 -6.18 -9.24 -18.20
N ASP A 501 -6.28 -9.30 -16.86
CA ASP A 501 -6.87 -10.50 -16.23
C ASP A 501 -8.18 -10.32 -15.45
N GLN A 502 -8.74 -9.10 -15.37
CA GLN A 502 -10.01 -8.88 -14.64
C GLN A 502 -11.21 -8.46 -15.51
N ALA A 503 -10.98 -8.09 -16.77
CA ALA A 503 -12.04 -7.58 -17.65
C ALA A 503 -12.63 -8.62 -18.63
N LEU A 504 -12.10 -9.86 -18.67
CA LEU A 504 -12.60 -10.93 -19.55
C LEU A 504 -13.54 -11.93 -18.85
N ARG A 505 -13.95 -11.68 -17.60
CA ARG A 505 -14.89 -12.55 -16.84
C ARG A 505 -16.20 -11.85 -16.41
N ARG A 506 -16.61 -10.76 -17.06
CA ARG A 506 -17.93 -10.15 -16.83
C ARG A 506 -18.66 -9.87 -18.13
#